data_AF-A0A832F2M7-F1
#
_entry.id   AF-A0A832F2M7-F1
#
_cell.length_a   1.000
_cell.length_b   1.000
_cell.length_c   1.000
_cell.angle_alpha   90.00
_cell.angle_beta   90.00
_cell.angle_gamma   90.00
#
_symmetry.space_group_name_H-M   'P 1'
#
loop_
_entity.id
_entity.type
_entity.pdbx_description
1 polymer ?
#
loop_
_entity_poly.entity_id
_entity_poly.type
_entity_poly.pdbx_seq_one_letter_code
_entity_poly.pdbx_strand_id
1 'polypeptide(L)' 'MGSIAMQTAVPLSIDGHRLTLDDVVAVARGRRPVALAADAREAMAAARRLVEDVLARGELVYGVNTGFGELART' A
#
# COMPACT_ATOMS: atom_id res chain seq x y z
N MET A 1 24.74 -8.36 24.20
CA MET A 1 24.79 -8.11 22.74
C MET A 1 24.14 -9.30 22.05
N GLY A 2 22.81 -9.25 21.91
CA GLY A 2 22.04 -10.33 21.29
C GLY A 2 22.06 -10.17 19.77
N SER A 3 22.73 -11.09 19.08
CA SER A 3 22.69 -11.20 17.63
C SER A 3 21.27 -11.49 17.18
N ILE A 4 20.61 -10.53 16.54
CA ILE A 4 19.38 -10.80 15.78
C ILE A 4 19.85 -11.45 14.48
N ALA A 5 19.99 -12.77 14.50
CA ALA A 5 20.14 -13.52 13.27
C ALA A 5 18.91 -13.20 12.41
N MET A 6 19.13 -12.47 11.30
CA MET A 6 18.11 -12.32 10.26
C MET A 6 17.84 -13.71 9.70
N GLN A 7 16.86 -14.41 10.26
CA GLN A 7 16.33 -15.62 9.66
C GLN A 7 15.90 -15.26 8.24
N THR A 8 16.46 -15.97 7.27
CA THR A 8 16.18 -15.87 5.82
C THR A 8 14.80 -16.44 5.50
N ALA A 9 13.78 -16.03 6.25
CA ALA A 9 12.40 -16.39 5.97
C ALA A 9 11.99 -15.74 4.65
N VAL A 10 11.39 -16.53 3.75
CA VAL A 10 10.86 -16.04 2.48
C VAL A 10 9.86 -14.92 2.78
N PRO A 11 10.07 -13.70 2.23
CA PRO A 11 9.17 -12.59 2.48
C PRO A 11 7.73 -12.93 2.07
N LEU A 12 6.77 -12.48 2.87
CA LEU A 12 5.38 -12.46 2.43
C LEU A 12 5.24 -11.46 1.28
N SER A 13 4.79 -11.94 0.13
CA SER A 13 4.49 -11.09 -1.02
C SER A 13 3.08 -10.51 -0.88
N ILE A 14 2.96 -9.19 -0.92
CA ILE A 14 1.68 -8.47 -0.87
C ILE A 14 1.28 -8.10 -2.30
N ASP A 15 0.20 -8.73 -2.78
CA ASP A 15 -0.37 -8.58 -4.13
C ASP A 15 -1.68 -7.79 -4.17
N GLY A 16 -2.30 -7.52 -3.01
CA GLY A 16 -3.58 -6.82 -2.88
C GLY A 16 -4.83 -7.70 -2.93
N HIS A 17 -4.68 -9.03 -3.02
CA HIS A 17 -5.81 -9.94 -3.23
C HIS A 17 -5.89 -11.13 -2.26
N ARG A 18 -4.76 -11.55 -1.66
CA ARG A 18 -4.70 -12.87 -1.00
C ARG A 18 -4.14 -12.86 0.43
N LEU A 19 -4.23 -11.73 1.13
CA LEU A 19 -3.75 -11.63 2.50
C LEU A 19 -4.63 -12.45 3.46
N THR A 20 -4.02 -13.38 4.21
CA THR A 20 -4.72 -14.19 5.23
C THR A 20 -4.50 -13.67 6.64
N LEU A 21 -5.32 -14.11 7.61
CA LEU A 21 -5.12 -13.77 9.02
C LEU A 21 -3.83 -14.38 9.58
N ASP A 22 -3.46 -15.58 9.16
CA ASP A 22 -2.22 -16.24 9.58
C ASP A 22 -0.99 -15.47 9.10
N ASP A 23 -1.05 -14.91 7.87
CA ASP A 23 -0.01 -14.02 7.35
C ASP A 23 0.14 -12.76 8.22
N VAL A 24 -0.98 -12.16 8.66
CA VAL A 24 -0.97 -11.00 9.56
C VAL A 24 -0.29 -11.35 10.88
N VAL A 25 -0.63 -12.49 11.48
CA VAL A 25 -0.02 -12.94 12.74
C VAL A 25 1.48 -13.22 12.55
N ALA A 26 1.86 -13.89 11.45
CA ALA A 26 3.25 -14.21 11.13
C ALA A 26 4.12 -12.96 10.95
N VAL A 27 3.59 -11.90 10.35
CA VAL A 27 4.30 -10.61 10.24
C VAL A 27 4.33 -9.89 11.59
N ALA A 28 3.17 -9.68 12.23
CA ALA A 28 3.06 -8.83 13.42
C ALA A 28 3.79 -9.41 14.65
N ARG A 29 3.72 -10.74 14.85
CA ARG A 29 4.31 -11.43 16.02
C ARG A 29 5.58 -12.18 15.66
N GLY A 30 5.63 -12.77 14.48
CA GLY A 30 6.77 -13.57 13.99
C GLY A 30 7.87 -12.76 13.29
N ARG A 31 7.66 -11.46 13.05
CA ARG A 31 8.59 -10.57 12.31
C ARG A 31 8.96 -11.12 10.93
N ARG A 32 8.05 -11.86 10.28
CA ARG A 32 8.23 -12.33 8.91
C ARG A 32 8.50 -11.13 7.99
N PRO A 33 9.56 -11.14 7.17
CA PRO A 33 9.81 -10.09 6.19
C PRO A 33 8.63 -9.93 5.22
N VAL A 34 8.43 -8.73 4.70
CA VAL A 34 7.37 -8.43 3.72
C VAL A 34 7.97 -7.78 2.48
N ALA A 35 7.39 -8.07 1.33
CA ALA A 35 7.73 -7.45 0.06
C ALA A 35 6.45 -7.16 -0.73
N LEU A 36 6.45 -6.08 -1.51
CA LEU A 36 5.39 -5.85 -2.49
C LEU A 36 5.65 -6.72 -3.73
N ALA A 37 4.59 -7.35 -4.23
CA ALA A 37 4.63 -8.03 -5.52
C ALA A 37 4.87 -7.00 -6.64
N ALA A 38 5.47 -7.45 -7.75
CA ALA A 38 5.83 -6.56 -8.85
C ALA A 38 4.60 -5.95 -9.53
N ASP A 39 3.58 -6.77 -9.77
CA ASP A 39 2.27 -6.37 -10.30
C ASP A 39 1.56 -5.35 -9.39
N ALA A 40 1.60 -5.53 -8.07
CA ALA A 40 1.07 -4.56 -7.12
C ALA A 40 1.78 -3.20 -7.23
N ARG A 41 3.11 -3.20 -7.42
CA ARG A 41 3.87 -1.95 -7.65
C ARG A 41 3.48 -1.28 -8.97
N GLU A 42 3.33 -2.06 -10.04
CA GLU A 42 2.91 -1.55 -11.34
C GLU A 42 1.49 -0.96 -11.29
N ALA A 43 0.56 -1.63 -10.62
CA ALA A 43 -0.81 -1.17 -10.42
C ALA A 43 -0.84 0.15 -9.62
N MET A 44 -0.06 0.25 -8.54
CA MET A 44 0.05 1.51 -7.78
C MET A 44 0.61 2.66 -8.62
N ALA A 45 1.63 2.39 -9.45
CA ALA A 45 2.19 3.40 -10.34
C ALA A 45 1.16 3.87 -11.40
N ALA A 46 0.37 2.95 -11.95
CA ALA A 46 -0.70 3.27 -12.89
C ALA A 46 -1.82 4.09 -12.23
N ALA A 47 -2.27 3.69 -11.05
CA ALA A 47 -3.26 4.44 -10.28
C ALA A 47 -2.77 5.86 -9.95
N ARG A 48 -1.49 6.00 -9.58
CA ARG A 48 -0.88 7.31 -9.32
C ARG A 48 -0.91 8.22 -10.54
N ARG A 49 -0.51 7.71 -11.71
CA ARG A 49 -0.54 8.48 -12.97
C ARG A 49 -1.96 8.94 -13.31
N LEU A 50 -2.96 8.06 -13.13
CA LEU A 50 -4.36 8.42 -13.37
C LEU A 50 -4.80 9.60 -12.49
N VAL A 51 -4.46 9.57 -11.18
CA VAL A 51 -4.78 10.68 -10.28
C VAL A 51 -4.09 11.97 -10.71
N GLU A 52 -2.81 11.90 -11.07
CA GLU A 52 -2.06 13.06 -11.55
C GLU A 52 -2.67 13.66 -12.82
N ASP A 53 -3.08 12.82 -13.78
CA ASP A 53 -3.73 13.26 -15.02
C ASP A 53 -5.08 13.93 -14.75
N VAL A 54 -5.88 13.39 -13.82
CA VAL A 54 -7.17 13.98 -13.41
C VAL A 54 -6.96 15.36 -12.80
N LEU A 55 -5.96 15.50 -11.93
CA LEU A 55 -5.62 16.79 -11.31
C LEU A 55 -5.11 17.81 -12.34
N ALA A 56 -4.30 17.36 -13.32
CA ALA A 56 -3.78 18.22 -14.39
C ALA A 56 -4.90 18.77 -15.29
N ARG A 57 -6.02 18.05 -15.42
CA ARG A 57 -7.22 18.51 -16.14
C ARG A 57 -8.10 19.48 -15.34
N GLY A 58 -7.74 19.76 -14.07
CA GLY A 58 -8.49 20.66 -13.20
C GLY A 58 -9.79 20.05 -12.67
N GLU A 59 -9.95 18.73 -12.74
CA GLU A 59 -11.13 18.05 -12.21
C GLU A 59 -11.11 18.07 -10.67
N LEU A 60 -12.30 18.21 -10.05
CA LEU A 60 -12.45 18.15 -8.60
C LEU A 60 -12.51 16.69 -8.14
N VAL A 61 -11.60 16.32 -7.25
CA VAL A 61 -11.44 14.98 -6.70
C VAL A 61 -11.55 15.04 -5.19
N TYR A 62 -12.57 14.37 -4.65
CA TYR A 62 -12.85 14.33 -3.22
C TYR A 62 -11.64 13.91 -2.40
N GLY A 63 -11.25 14.72 -1.42
CA GLY A 63 -10.14 14.41 -0.53
C GLY A 63 -8.75 14.42 -1.17
N VAL A 64 -8.64 15.00 -2.37
CA VAL A 64 -7.35 15.25 -3.04
C VAL A 64 -7.14 16.74 -3.24
N ASN A 65 -8.02 17.39 -4.01
CA ASN A 65 -8.00 18.84 -4.24
C ASN A 65 -9.31 19.53 -3.80
N THR A 66 -10.22 18.80 -3.15
CA THR A 66 -11.33 19.34 -2.38
C THR A 66 -11.09 19.12 -0.88
N GLY A 67 -11.91 19.72 -0.03
CA GLY A 67 -11.97 19.35 1.39
C GLY A 67 -12.46 17.91 1.64
N PHE A 68 -12.45 17.50 2.91
CA PHE A 68 -12.94 16.20 3.38
C PHE A 68 -14.24 16.39 4.17
N GLY A 69 -15.12 15.39 4.15
CA GLY A 69 -16.37 15.40 4.93
C GLY A 69 -17.26 16.59 4.59
N GLU A 70 -17.69 17.34 5.61
CA GLU A 70 -18.53 18.54 5.43
C GLU A 70 -17.86 19.64 4.59
N LEU A 71 -16.52 19.68 4.55
CA LEU A 71 -15.75 20.68 3.81
C LEU A 71 -15.56 20.35 2.33
N ALA A 72 -16.11 19.25 1.84
CA ALA A 72 -15.95 18.83 0.45
C ALA A 72 -16.71 19.69 -0.58
N ARG A 73 -17.58 20.61 -0.13
CA ARG A 73 -18.36 21.52 -0.98
C ARG A 73 -17.85 22.97 -0.96
N THR A 74 -16.74 23.21 -0.27
CA THR A 74 -16.02 24.50 -0.21
C THR A 74 -14.76 24.42 -1.05
#